data_AF-A0A7C4VCE3-F1
#
_entry.id   AF-A0A7C4VCE3-F1
#
_cell.length_a   1.000
_cell.length_b   1.000
_cell.length_c   1.000
_cell.angle_alpha   90.00
_cell.angle_beta   90.00
_cell.angle_gamma   90.00
#
_symmetry.space_group_name_H-M   'P 1'
#
loop_
_entity.id
_entity.type
_entity.pdbx_description
1 polymer ?
#
loop_
_entity_poly.entity_id
_entity_poly.type
_entity_poly.pdbx_seq_one_letter_code
_entity_poly.pdbx_strand_id
1 'polypeptide(L)'
;GLFPDFLVGTVLYVLIIIGGLILLIIPGIVWAIKYQYYGYLIVDKKLSPFAAIKESGKITYGHKWHLLGLELVMLGVNIIGLLLLGIGLFVTIPTTSLAAASVYRTLSGRK
;
A
#
# COMPACT_ATOMS: atom_id res chain seq x y z
N GLY A 1 1.04 6.54 19.87
CA GLY A 1 0.71 5.17 20.34
C GLY A 1 0.18 4.40 19.15
N LEU A 2 0.49 3.10 19.01
CA LEU A 2 0.35 2.37 17.74
C LEU A 2 -1.03 2.53 17.07
N PHE A 3 -2.11 2.31 17.82
CA PHE A 3 -3.48 2.40 17.27
C PHE A 3 -3.87 3.82 16.82
N PRO A 4 -3.74 4.88 17.67
CA PRO A 4 -3.96 6.25 17.22
C PRO A 4 -3.10 6.67 16.02
N ASP A 5 -1.82 6.30 16.00
CA ASP A 5 -0.91 6.66 14.92
C ASP A 5 -1.33 5.99 13.60
N PHE A 6 -1.74 4.72 13.66
CA PHE A 6 -2.26 4.00 12.50
C PHE A 6 -3.56 4.61 11.95
N LEU A 7 -4.48 5.02 12.83
CA LEU A 7 -5.73 5.69 12.42
C LEU A 7 -5.45 7.02 11.73
N VAL A 8 -4.61 7.87 12.34
CA VAL A 8 -4.24 9.17 11.74
C VAL A 8 -3.52 8.97 10.40
N GLY A 9 -2.60 7.98 10.33
CA GLY A 9 -1.93 7.63 9.08
C GLY A 9 -2.91 7.20 7.99
N THR A 10 -3.94 6.44 8.36
CA THR A 10 -4.98 6.00 7.43
C THR A 10 -5.82 7.14 6.91
N VAL A 11 -6.25 8.06 7.79
CA VAL A 11 -6.97 9.27 7.39
C VAL A 11 -6.12 10.12 6.43
N LEU A 12 -4.84 10.34 6.74
CA LEU A 12 -3.93 11.09 5.87
C LEU A 12 -3.78 10.43 4.50
N TYR A 13 -3.58 9.11 4.46
CA TYR A 13 -3.44 8.35 3.22
C TYR A 13 -4.68 8.48 2.33
N VAL A 14 -5.87 8.31 2.91
CA VAL A 14 -7.14 8.43 2.19
C VAL A 14 -7.34 9.85 1.67
N LEU A 15 -7.07 10.88 2.46
CA LEU A 15 -7.17 12.29 2.03
C LEU A 15 -6.24 12.60 0.86
N ILE A 16 -5.01 12.06 0.88
CA ILE A 16 -4.07 12.20 -0.23
C ILE A 16 -4.65 11.58 -1.50
N ILE A 17 -5.16 10.35 -1.43
CA ILE A 17 -5.74 9.66 -2.59
C ILE A 17 -6.94 10.45 -3.14
N ILE A 18 -7.87 10.85 -2.27
CA ILE A 18 -9.05 11.61 -2.66
C ILE A 18 -8.63 12.94 -3.32
N GLY A 19 -7.70 13.68 -2.72
CA GLY A 19 -7.16 14.90 -3.31
C GLY A 19 -6.51 14.65 -4.68
N GLY A 20 -5.80 13.54 -4.83
CA GLY A 20 -5.23 13.10 -6.10
C GLY A 20 -6.31 12.84 -7.14
N LEU A 21 -7.32 12.03 -6.81
CA LEU A 21 -8.43 11.67 -7.69
C LEU A 21 -9.28 12.88 -8.10
N ILE A 22 -9.52 13.83 -7.18
CA ILE A 22 -10.23 15.08 -7.46
C ILE A 22 -9.45 15.92 -8.49
N LEU A 23 -8.11 15.96 -8.36
CA LEU A 23 -7.28 16.70 -9.29
C LEU A 23 -7.32 16.03 -10.68
N LEU A 24 -6.98 14.74 -10.77
CA LEU A 24 -7.05 13.87 -11.95
C LEU A 24 -6.93 12.39 -11.52
N ILE A 25 -7.47 11.43 -12.29
CA ILE A 25 -7.39 9.99 -11.93
C ILE A 25 -5.93 9.50 -11.78
N ILE A 26 -5.05 9.94 -12.68
CA ILE A 26 -3.63 9.53 -12.73
C ILE A 26 -2.87 9.86 -11.44
N PRO A 27 -2.85 11.12 -10.93
CA PRO A 27 -2.18 11.44 -9.67
C PRO A 27 -2.75 10.69 -8.47
N GLY A 28 -4.05 10.40 -8.45
CA GLY A 28 -4.65 9.54 -7.41
C GLY A 28 -4.01 8.15 -7.36
N ILE A 29 -3.89 7.48 -8.51
CA ILE A 29 -3.25 6.16 -8.62
C ILE A 29 -1.77 6.24 -8.23
N VAL A 30 -1.05 7.24 -8.75
CA VAL A 30 0.38 7.41 -8.46
C VAL A 30 0.62 7.62 -6.97
N TRP A 31 -0.23 8.38 -6.28
CA TRP A 31 -0.10 8.62 -4.85
C TRP A 31 -0.52 7.42 -4.00
N ALA A 32 -1.53 6.66 -4.41
CA ALA A 32 -1.87 5.40 -3.76
C ALA A 32 -0.66 4.46 -3.75
N ILE A 33 -0.05 4.23 -4.93
CA ILE A 33 1.15 3.38 -5.06
C ILE A 33 2.34 3.96 -4.29
N LYS A 34 2.51 5.28 -4.31
CA LYS A 34 3.63 5.94 -3.63
C LYS A 34 3.55 5.79 -2.11
N TYR A 35 2.34 5.83 -1.54
CA TYR A 35 2.16 5.92 -0.09
C TYR A 35 1.62 4.65 0.57
N GLN A 36 1.26 3.60 -0.18
CA GLN A 36 0.65 2.37 0.33
C GLN A 36 1.38 1.70 1.52
N TYR A 37 2.71 1.84 1.64
CA TYR A 37 3.48 1.22 2.71
C TYR A 37 3.53 2.00 4.03
N TYR A 38 2.75 3.08 4.18
CA TYR A 38 2.72 3.88 5.41
C TYR A 38 2.39 3.03 6.65
N GLY A 39 1.42 2.10 6.53
CA GLY A 39 0.99 1.26 7.64
C GLY A 39 2.11 0.34 8.14
N TYR A 40 2.84 -0.30 7.23
CA TYR A 40 4.01 -1.10 7.57
C TYR A 40 5.06 -0.27 8.30
N LEU A 41 5.31 0.96 7.87
CA LEU A 41 6.31 1.86 8.48
C LEU A 41 5.91 2.34 9.88
N ILE A 42 4.61 2.54 10.14
CA ILE A 42 4.10 2.86 11.49
C ILE A 42 4.29 1.66 12.42
N VAL A 43 3.94 0.46 11.97
CA VAL A 43 4.04 -0.75 12.79
C VAL A 43 5.51 -1.14 13.03
N ASP A 44 6.30 -1.17 11.97
CA ASP A 44 7.63 -1.74 11.98
C ASP A 44 8.71 -0.78 12.49
N LYS A 45 8.64 0.49 12.06
CA LYS A 45 9.62 1.52 12.42
C LYS A 45 9.10 2.48 13.48
N LYS A 46 7.87 2.30 13.99
CA LYS A 46 7.23 3.17 15.00
C LYS A 46 7.25 4.65 14.59
N LEU A 47 7.17 4.92 13.28
CA LEU A 47 7.18 6.29 12.76
C LEU A 47 5.86 6.98 13.07
N SER A 48 5.92 8.31 13.25
CA SER A 48 4.72 9.14 13.30
C SER A 48 3.98 9.10 11.96
N PRO A 49 2.67 9.37 11.92
CA PRO A 49 1.86 9.26 10.69
C PRO A 49 2.45 10.04 9.50
N PHE A 50 2.85 11.29 9.73
CA PHE A 50 3.48 12.13 8.71
C PHE A 50 4.85 11.61 8.29
N ALA A 51 5.66 11.14 9.23
CA ALA A 51 6.97 10.56 8.93
C ALA A 51 6.83 9.27 8.12
N ALA A 52 5.83 8.43 8.43
CA ALA A 52 5.54 7.20 7.72
C ALA A 52 5.11 7.44 6.27
N ILE A 53 4.23 8.42 6.01
CA ILE A 53 3.83 8.80 4.64
C ILE A 53 5.06 9.32 3.85
N LYS A 54 5.86 10.18 4.46
CA LYS A 54 7.08 10.72 3.82
C LYS A 54 8.06 9.60 3.48
N GLU A 55 8.29 8.68 4.42
CA GLU A 55 9.21 7.57 4.26
C GLU A 55 8.70 6.54 3.23
N SER A 56 7.39 6.26 3.22
CA SER A 56 6.74 5.42 2.20
C SER A 56 7.03 5.94 0.80
N GLY A 57 6.92 7.26 0.61
CA GLY A 57 7.26 7.91 -0.65
C GLY A 57 8.74 7.87 -1.03
N LYS A 58 9.66 7.69 -0.08
CA LYS A 58 11.09 7.51 -0.36
C LYS A 58 11.40 6.08 -0.78
N ILE A 59 10.89 5.09 -0.05
CA ILE A 59 11.17 3.67 -0.33
C ILE A 59 10.52 3.21 -1.64
N THR A 60 9.44 3.86 -2.08
CA THR A 60 8.78 3.60 -3.37
C THR A 60 9.36 4.42 -4.54
N TYR A 61 10.24 5.38 -4.26
CA TYR A 61 10.84 6.21 -5.30
C TYR A 61 11.68 5.35 -6.26
N GLY A 62 11.58 5.61 -7.57
CA GLY A 62 12.23 4.82 -8.61
C GLY A 62 11.55 3.48 -8.96
N HIS A 63 10.63 2.98 -8.14
CA HIS A 63 10.03 1.64 -8.31
C HIS A 63 8.55 1.66 -8.71
N LYS A 64 7.99 2.84 -9.02
CA LYS A 64 6.55 3.04 -9.26
C LYS A 64 5.98 2.14 -10.33
N TRP A 65 6.70 1.92 -11.44
CA TRP A 65 6.24 1.05 -12.53
C TRP A 65 6.20 -0.42 -12.14
N HIS A 66 7.20 -0.88 -11.40
CA HIS A 66 7.23 -2.25 -10.89
C HIS A 66 6.11 -2.47 -9.86
N LEU A 67 5.90 -1.50 -8.97
CA LEU A 67 4.80 -1.51 -8.01
C LEU A 67 3.43 -1.47 -8.69
N LEU A 68 3.27 -0.65 -9.74
CA LEU A 68 2.03 -0.66 -10.53
C LEU A 68 1.76 -2.04 -11.15
N GLY A 69 2.79 -2.68 -11.71
CA GLY A 69 2.66 -4.05 -12.23
C GLY A 69 2.26 -5.04 -11.13
N LEU A 70 2.85 -4.93 -9.94
CA LEU A 70 2.51 -5.76 -8.79
C LEU A 70 1.04 -5.57 -8.38
N GLU A 71 0.58 -4.33 -8.25
CA GLU A 71 -0.83 -4.02 -7.91
C GLU A 71 -1.80 -4.61 -8.95
N LEU A 72 -1.46 -4.54 -10.24
CA LEU A 72 -2.27 -5.13 -11.30
C LEU A 72 -2.34 -6.66 -11.20
N VAL A 73 -1.22 -7.31 -10.88
CA VAL A 73 -1.19 -8.77 -10.66
C VAL A 73 -2.01 -9.13 -9.42
N MET A 74 -1.82 -8.43 -8.31
CA MET A 74 -2.59 -8.66 -7.07
C MET A 74 -4.08 -8.45 -7.29
N LEU A 75 -4.46 -7.41 -8.03
CA LEU A 75 -5.84 -7.14 -8.40
C LEU A 75 -6.42 -8.28 -9.24
N GLY A 76 -5.69 -8.74 -10.27
CA GLY A 76 -6.11 -9.88 -11.08
C GLY A 76 -6.29 -11.16 -10.27
N VAL A 77 -5.35 -11.48 -9.38
CA VAL A 77 -5.43 -12.63 -8.47
C VAL A 77 -6.65 -12.52 -7.56
N ASN A 78 -6.90 -11.35 -6.96
CA ASN A 78 -8.08 -11.13 -6.13
C ASN A 78 -9.40 -11.21 -6.92
N ILE A 79 -9.43 -10.74 -8.17
CA ILE A 79 -10.61 -10.90 -9.05
C ILE A 79 -10.86 -12.39 -9.33
N ILE A 80 -9.83 -13.19 -9.62
CA ILE A 80 -9.98 -14.64 -9.79
C ILE A 80 -10.53 -15.26 -8.50
N GLY A 81 -9.97 -14.89 -7.34
CA GLY A 81 -10.46 -15.36 -6.04
C GLY A 81 -11.93 -15.01 -5.78
N LEU A 82 -12.36 -13.82 -6.19
CA LEU A 82 -13.75 -13.37 -6.11
C LEU A 82 -14.66 -14.20 -7.03
N LEU A 83 -14.24 -14.45 -8.28
CA LEU A 83 -15.00 -15.24 -9.26
C LEU A 83 -15.19 -16.70 -8.83
N LEU A 84 -14.30 -17.24 -7.98
CA LEU A 84 -14.45 -18.55 -7.33
C LEU A 84 -15.43 -18.49 -6.12
N LEU A 85 -16.62 -17.93 -6.35
CA LEU A 85 -17.71 -17.79 -5.36
C LEU A 85 -17.30 -17.06 -4.07
N GLY A 86 -16.27 -16.20 -4.12
CA GLY A 86 -15.72 -15.50 -2.97
C GLY A 86 -14.89 -16.38 -2.02
N ILE A 87 -14.95 -17.72 -2.11
CA ILE A 87 -14.13 -18.63 -1.29
C ILE A 87 -12.65 -18.48 -1.65
N GLY A 88 -12.35 -18.22 -2.92
CA GLY A 88 -10.98 -17.96 -3.36
C GLY A 88 -10.34 -16.76 -2.66
N LEU A 89 -11.12 -15.79 -2.17
CA LEU A 89 -10.59 -14.62 -1.44
C LEU A 89 -9.88 -14.99 -0.14
N PHE A 90 -10.29 -16.06 0.53
CA PHE A 90 -9.60 -16.55 1.72
C PHE A 90 -8.16 -16.99 1.44
N VAL A 91 -7.85 -17.33 0.19
CA VAL A 91 -6.49 -17.68 -0.25
C VAL A 91 -5.80 -16.45 -0.84
N THR A 92 -6.49 -15.64 -1.65
CA THR A 92 -5.84 -14.53 -2.35
C THR A 92 -5.51 -13.35 -1.44
N ILE A 93 -6.34 -13.05 -0.43
CA ILE A 93 -6.08 -11.97 0.53
C ILE A 93 -4.77 -12.21 1.32
N PRO A 94 -4.56 -13.36 1.99
CA PRO A 94 -3.29 -13.59 2.69
C PRO A 94 -2.11 -13.67 1.72
N THR A 95 -2.30 -14.24 0.52
CA THR A 95 -1.25 -14.33 -0.49
C THR A 95 -0.79 -12.93 -0.96
N THR A 96 -1.73 -12.06 -1.31
CA THR A 96 -1.43 -10.68 -1.72
C THR A 96 -0.88 -9.85 -0.56
N SER A 97 -1.33 -10.10 0.68
CA SER A 97 -0.77 -9.48 1.88
C SER A 97 0.69 -9.88 2.12
N LEU A 98 1.04 -11.17 1.95
CA LEU A 98 2.42 -11.66 2.06
C LEU A 98 3.31 -11.09 0.96
N ALA A 99 2.80 -10.98 -0.26
CA ALA A 99 3.52 -10.34 -1.36
C ALA A 99 3.79 -8.86 -1.06
N ALA A 100 2.81 -8.11 -0.58
CA ALA A 100 2.97 -6.71 -0.19
C ALA A 100 4.01 -6.56 0.95
N ALA A 101 3.97 -7.43 1.96
CA ALA A 101 4.95 -7.44 3.05
C ALA A 101 6.38 -7.77 2.57
N SER A 102 6.52 -8.70 1.63
CA SER A 102 7.81 -9.06 1.01
C SER A 102 8.42 -7.90 0.24
N VAL A 103 7.60 -7.21 -0.57
CA VAL A 103 8.05 -6.02 -1.31
C VAL A 103 8.39 -4.88 -0.36
N TYR A 104 7.58 -4.66 0.70
CA TYR A 104 7.92 -3.70 1.74
C TYR A 104 9.30 -3.99 2.37
N ARG A 105 9.59 -5.24 2.74
CA ARG A 105 10.90 -5.64 3.29
C ARG A 105 12.04 -5.31 2.34
N THR A 106 11.87 -5.67 1.07
CA THR A 106 12.86 -5.40 0.01
C THR A 106 13.13 -3.90 -0.15
N LEU A 107 12.07 -3.09 -0.27
CA LEU A 107 12.18 -1.64 -0.45
C LEU A 107 12.69 -0.90 0.79
N SER A 108 12.39 -1.42 1.99
CA SER A 108 12.83 -0.82 3.25
C SER A 108 14.25 -1.20 3.66
N GLY A 109 14.95 -2.00 2.84
CA GLY A 109 16.33 -2.44 3.07
C GLY A 109 16.45 -3.57 4.11
N ARG A 110 15.35 -4.24 4.44
CA ARG A 110 15.34 -5.40 5.34
C ARG A 110 15.36 -6.69 4.52
N LYS A 111 16.49 -7.40 4.53
CA LYS A 111 16.59 -8.76 3.96
C LYS A 111 15.85 -9.78 4.83
#